data_AF-A0A0A2ENC5-F1
#
_entry.id   AF-A0A0A2ENC5-F1
#
_cell.length_a   1.000
_cell.length_b   1.000
_cell.length_c   1.000
_cell.angle_alpha   90.00
_cell.angle_beta   90.00
_cell.angle_gamma   90.00
#
_symmetry.space_group_name_H-M   'P 1'
#
loop_
_entity.id
_entity.type
_entity.pdbx_description
1 polymer ?
#
loop_
_entity_poly.entity_id
_entity_poly.type
_entity_poly.pdbx_seq_one_letter_code
_entity_poly.pdbx_strand_id
1 'polypeptide(L)'
;MTEPEVIRFIVDRIECHAGNLDIFWETTNASRRKIEKINSYYIATEIPREKLGLPTDQKPGDIDVLIIPATDEKVYFEYTAAFEVKIVRSTNRNIKKNSCSLGVTQTYGLIDDGFPLVGLLHVCMNEPILPEGLQTLPLHDELGIREIVIDTFPLYSVNLQYQRILKSDLPKYVGVKVISLSFSSPYESVSYRSSEFDHYQYGYFNPYERSETINGIRNHFIANRDCYVRKVSR
;
A
#
# COMPACT_ATOMS: atom_id res chain seq x y z
N MET A 1 5.00 -3.73 16.60
CA MET A 1 5.42 -2.91 15.46
C MET A 1 4.62 -1.61 15.45
N THR A 2 5.29 -0.47 15.37
CA THR A 2 4.70 0.86 15.09
C THR A 2 4.31 0.95 13.61
N GLU A 3 3.61 2.01 13.20
CA GLU A 3 3.27 2.24 11.77
C GLU A 3 4.52 2.38 10.89
N PRO A 4 5.51 3.22 11.25
CA PRO A 4 6.85 3.26 10.64
C PRO A 4 7.54 1.90 10.46
N GLU A 5 7.50 1.04 11.48
CA GLU A 5 8.13 -0.28 11.45
C GLU A 5 7.41 -1.21 10.46
N VAL A 6 6.08 -1.10 10.33
CA VAL A 6 5.31 -1.91 9.39
C VAL A 6 5.55 -1.47 7.96
N ILE A 7 5.58 -0.15 7.71
CA ILE A 7 5.88 0.39 6.39
C ILE A 7 7.27 -0.07 5.93
N ARG A 8 8.27 0.05 6.79
CA ARG A 8 9.62 -0.46 6.52
C ARG A 8 9.64 -1.95 6.23
N PHE A 9 8.97 -2.75 7.07
CA PHE A 9 8.86 -4.19 6.85
C PHE A 9 8.26 -4.53 5.47
N ILE A 10 7.20 -3.83 5.07
CA ILE A 10 6.57 -4.01 3.76
C ILE A 10 7.56 -3.64 2.65
N VAL A 11 8.19 -2.47 2.71
CA VAL A 11 9.18 -2.02 1.71
C VAL A 11 10.36 -3.00 1.61
N ASP A 12 10.85 -3.52 2.72
CA ASP A 12 11.96 -4.47 2.76
C ASP A 12 11.59 -5.81 2.11
N ARG A 13 10.37 -6.29 2.33
CA ARG A 13 9.89 -7.59 1.84
C ARG A 13 9.29 -7.55 0.44
N ILE A 14 8.93 -6.38 -0.08
CA ILE A 14 8.43 -6.27 -1.45
C ILE A 14 9.52 -6.69 -2.42
N GLU A 15 9.14 -7.60 -3.30
CA GLU A 15 9.90 -8.02 -4.45
C GLU A 15 9.44 -7.26 -5.70
N CYS A 16 10.33 -7.20 -6.68
CA CYS A 16 10.03 -6.62 -7.98
C CYS A 16 10.12 -7.77 -8.99
N HIS A 17 8.98 -8.14 -9.56
CA HIS A 17 8.87 -9.26 -10.50
C HIS A 17 8.42 -8.74 -11.86
N ALA A 18 9.22 -9.02 -12.91
CA ALA A 18 8.97 -8.60 -14.28
C ALA A 18 8.65 -7.08 -14.42
N GLY A 19 9.35 -6.24 -13.65
CA GLY A 19 9.15 -4.80 -13.66
C GLY A 19 7.90 -4.33 -12.90
N ASN A 20 7.23 -5.18 -12.12
CA ASN A 20 6.10 -4.82 -11.25
C ASN A 20 6.52 -4.84 -9.78
N LEU A 21 6.11 -3.81 -9.04
CA LEU A 21 6.31 -3.72 -7.61
C LEU A 21 5.04 -4.23 -6.89
N ASP A 22 4.85 -5.55 -6.86
CA ASP A 22 3.66 -6.31 -6.41
C ASP A 22 2.51 -5.45 -5.85
N ILE A 23 2.56 -5.13 -4.56
CA ILE A 23 1.45 -4.49 -3.85
C ILE A 23 1.18 -3.05 -4.31
N PHE A 24 2.21 -2.28 -4.66
CA PHE A 24 2.06 -0.87 -5.06
C PHE A 24 1.71 -0.72 -6.54
N TRP A 25 2.17 -1.66 -7.37
CA TRP A 25 1.76 -1.79 -8.76
C TRP A 25 0.28 -2.17 -8.85
N GLU A 26 -0.14 -3.21 -8.12
CA GLU A 26 -1.54 -3.64 -8.07
C GLU A 26 -2.47 -2.50 -7.63
N THR A 27 -1.99 -1.62 -6.75
CA THR A 27 -2.79 -0.49 -6.23
C THR A 27 -2.96 0.63 -7.24
N THR A 28 -1.92 1.04 -7.97
CA THR A 28 -2.01 2.22 -8.86
C THR A 28 -2.38 1.89 -10.29
N ASN A 29 -2.16 0.64 -10.75
CA ASN A 29 -2.49 0.07 -12.07
C ASN A 29 -2.38 1.00 -13.29
N ALA A 30 -1.53 2.03 -13.20
CA ALA A 30 -1.44 3.04 -14.22
C ALA A 30 -0.77 2.43 -15.44
N SER A 31 -1.41 2.52 -16.61
CA SER A 31 -0.85 1.99 -17.86
C SER A 31 0.49 2.65 -18.17
N ARG A 32 1.58 1.90 -18.00
CA ARG A 32 2.95 2.33 -18.34
C ARG A 32 3.37 1.95 -19.75
N ARG A 33 2.41 1.76 -20.66
CA ARG A 33 2.64 1.39 -22.07
C ARG A 33 3.62 2.30 -22.81
N LYS A 34 3.89 3.51 -22.28
CA LYS A 34 4.85 4.49 -22.84
C LYS A 34 6.25 4.41 -22.21
N ILE A 35 6.47 3.56 -21.21
CA ILE A 35 7.79 3.34 -20.60
C ILE A 35 8.31 1.98 -21.05
N GLU A 36 9.46 1.99 -21.71
CA GLU A 36 10.17 0.77 -22.03
C GLU A 36 10.73 0.15 -20.73
N LYS A 37 10.28 -1.07 -20.44
CA LYS A 37 10.82 -2.02 -19.44
C LYS A 37 11.40 -1.38 -18.16
N ILE A 38 10.53 -0.88 -17.28
CA ILE A 38 10.94 -0.54 -15.90
C ILE A 38 11.62 -1.75 -15.28
N ASN A 39 12.83 -1.54 -14.78
CA ASN A 39 13.65 -2.57 -14.18
C ASN A 39 14.04 -2.26 -12.74
N SER A 40 13.72 -1.06 -12.25
CA SER A 40 14.00 -0.68 -10.87
C SER A 40 13.05 0.39 -10.34
N TYR A 41 13.03 0.52 -9.02
CA TYR A 41 12.21 1.45 -8.27
C TYR A 41 13.03 2.08 -7.16
N TYR A 42 12.84 3.37 -6.95
CA TYR A 42 13.33 4.10 -5.79
C TYR A 42 12.18 4.33 -4.83
N ILE A 43 12.33 3.87 -3.59
CA ILE A 43 11.29 3.93 -2.56
C ILE A 43 11.82 4.74 -1.39
N ALA A 44 11.10 5.78 -1.00
CA ALA A 44 11.34 6.52 0.23
C ALA A 44 10.07 6.48 1.10
N THR A 45 10.24 6.59 2.41
CA THR A 45 9.16 6.49 3.39
C THR A 45 9.24 7.65 4.36
N GLU A 46 8.10 8.05 4.94
CA GLU A 46 8.02 9.08 5.98
C GLU A 46 8.66 10.42 5.53
N ILE A 47 8.43 10.84 4.27
CA ILE A 47 9.01 12.10 3.76
C ILE A 47 8.17 13.27 4.26
N PRO A 48 8.72 14.19 5.07
CA PRO A 48 7.99 15.40 5.47
C PRO A 48 7.66 16.24 4.23
N ARG A 49 6.42 16.72 4.13
CA ARG A 49 5.95 17.40 2.91
C ARG A 49 6.77 18.63 2.55
N GLU A 50 7.31 19.34 3.54
CA GLU A 50 8.14 20.53 3.34
C GLU A 50 9.46 20.21 2.65
N LYS A 51 9.95 18.97 2.77
CA LYS A 51 11.14 18.49 2.04
C LYS A 51 10.89 18.37 0.55
N LEU A 52 9.62 18.31 0.13
CA LEU A 52 9.19 18.35 -1.26
C LEU A 52 8.81 19.77 -1.72
N GLY A 53 8.95 20.78 -0.85
CA GLY A 53 8.55 22.16 -1.14
C GLY A 53 7.04 22.41 -1.02
N LEU A 54 6.30 21.53 -0.33
CA LEU A 54 4.86 21.66 -0.13
C LEU A 54 4.53 22.50 1.12
N PRO A 55 3.36 23.20 1.17
CA PRO A 55 2.97 24.04 2.31
C PRO A 55 2.79 23.25 3.61
N THR A 56 3.35 23.71 4.73
CA THR A 56 3.34 22.97 6.02
C THR A 56 2.02 23.00 6.77
N ASP A 57 1.08 23.86 6.38
CA ASP A 57 -0.23 24.05 7.02
C ASP A 57 -1.31 23.11 6.48
N GLN A 58 -0.93 22.16 5.62
CA GLN A 58 -1.83 21.23 4.94
C GLN A 58 -1.59 19.77 5.34
N LYS A 59 -2.51 18.89 4.95
CA LYS A 59 -2.40 17.43 5.13
C LYS A 59 -2.01 16.74 3.82
N PRO A 60 -1.37 15.55 3.86
CA PRO A 60 -0.77 14.97 5.05
C PRO A 60 0.47 15.75 5.49
N GLY A 61 0.95 15.57 6.73
CA GLY A 61 2.18 16.23 7.19
C GLY A 61 3.43 15.60 6.58
N ASP A 62 3.37 14.29 6.40
CA ASP A 62 4.37 13.42 5.81
C ASP A 62 3.75 12.52 4.73
N ILE A 63 4.57 12.09 3.78
CA ILE A 63 4.20 11.15 2.72
C ILE A 63 4.70 9.78 3.19
N ASP A 64 3.77 8.89 3.55
CA ASP A 64 4.10 7.59 4.13
C ASP A 64 5.02 6.76 3.22
N VAL A 65 4.69 6.69 1.93
CA VAL A 65 5.51 6.01 0.91
C VAL A 65 5.50 6.78 -0.40
N LEU A 66 6.69 6.99 -0.96
CA LEU A 66 6.90 7.58 -2.28
C LEU A 66 7.72 6.62 -3.16
N ILE A 67 7.21 6.33 -4.36
CA ILE A 67 7.78 5.33 -5.26
C ILE A 67 8.02 5.94 -6.63
N ILE A 68 9.28 5.90 -7.08
CA ILE A 68 9.71 6.47 -8.35
C ILE A 68 10.21 5.33 -9.26
N PRO A 69 9.52 5.02 -10.37
CA PRO A 69 9.99 4.01 -11.31
C PRO A 69 11.22 4.48 -12.08
N ALA A 70 12.08 3.52 -12.44
CA ALA A 70 13.31 3.76 -13.17
C ALA A 70 13.67 2.61 -14.12
N THR A 71 14.43 2.95 -15.14
CA THR A 71 15.24 2.04 -15.96
C THR A 71 16.71 2.21 -15.59
N ASP A 72 17.61 1.46 -16.23
CA ASP A 72 19.06 1.69 -16.07
C ASP A 72 19.50 3.07 -16.58
N GLU A 73 18.73 3.68 -17.49
CA GLU A 73 19.08 4.93 -18.16
C GLU A 73 18.34 6.15 -17.61
N LYS A 74 17.13 5.96 -17.07
CA LYS A 74 16.23 7.08 -16.75
C LYS A 74 15.41 6.84 -15.48
N VAL A 75 15.21 7.91 -14.71
CA VAL A 75 14.25 7.99 -13.61
C VAL A 75 12.99 8.72 -14.08
N TYR A 76 11.81 8.15 -13.84
CA TYR A 76 10.52 8.60 -14.37
C TYR A 76 9.69 9.29 -13.28
N PHE A 77 10.05 10.52 -12.93
CA PHE A 77 9.38 11.30 -11.88
C PHE A 77 7.90 11.57 -12.17
N GLU A 78 7.54 11.66 -13.46
CA GLU A 78 6.18 11.84 -13.94
C GLU A 78 5.28 10.60 -13.70
N TYR A 79 5.86 9.49 -13.24
CA TYR A 79 5.16 8.27 -12.84
C TYR A 79 5.31 7.99 -11.34
N THR A 80 5.66 9.02 -10.54
CA THR A 80 5.80 8.86 -9.10
C THR A 80 4.45 8.54 -8.47
N ALA A 81 4.43 7.53 -7.60
CA ALA A 81 3.28 7.16 -6.80
C ALA A 81 3.51 7.53 -5.33
N ALA A 82 2.58 8.28 -4.76
CA ALA A 82 2.51 8.59 -3.35
C ALA A 82 1.38 7.77 -2.69
N PHE A 83 1.66 7.19 -1.54
CA PHE A 83 0.70 6.39 -0.80
C PHE A 83 0.51 6.94 0.60
N GLU A 84 -0.75 6.97 1.03
CA GLU A 84 -1.13 6.97 2.44
C GLU A 84 -1.27 5.52 2.89
N VAL A 85 -0.70 5.18 4.05
CA VAL A 85 -0.77 3.85 4.66
C VAL A 85 -1.50 3.93 5.99
N LYS A 86 -2.43 3.01 6.25
CA LYS A 86 -3.16 2.93 7.53
C LYS A 86 -3.07 1.54 8.12
N ILE A 87 -2.56 1.45 9.35
CA ILE A 87 -2.45 0.18 10.06
C ILE A 87 -3.70 -0.05 10.93
N VAL A 88 -4.43 -1.13 10.65
CA VAL A 88 -5.61 -1.52 11.42
C VAL A 88 -5.25 -2.66 12.37
N ARG A 89 -5.44 -2.44 13.67
CA ARG A 89 -5.09 -3.41 14.73
C ARG A 89 -6.32 -3.88 15.47
N SER A 90 -7.04 -4.83 14.86
CA SER A 90 -8.22 -5.46 15.44
C SER A 90 -7.84 -6.52 16.47
N THR A 91 -8.66 -6.67 17.51
CA THR A 91 -8.41 -7.61 18.62
C THR A 91 -9.62 -8.52 18.82
N ASN A 92 -9.49 -9.66 19.50
CA ASN A 92 -10.59 -10.54 19.85
C ASN A 92 -11.66 -9.83 20.70
N ARG A 93 -11.24 -8.87 21.53
CA ARG A 93 -12.18 -8.02 22.31
C ARG A 93 -12.98 -7.05 21.43
N ASN A 94 -12.45 -6.70 20.26
CA ASN A 94 -13.11 -5.81 19.31
C ASN A 94 -12.74 -6.22 17.88
N ILE A 95 -13.35 -7.32 17.42
CA ILE A 95 -13.08 -7.92 16.11
C ILE A 95 -13.49 -6.96 14.98
N LYS A 96 -14.50 -6.12 15.25
CA LYS A 96 -14.98 -5.06 14.35
C LYS A 96 -14.22 -3.74 14.55
N LYS A 97 -13.07 -3.75 15.23
CA LYS A 97 -12.30 -2.54 15.50
C LYS A 97 -11.89 -1.90 14.18
N ASN A 98 -12.00 -0.59 14.19
CA ASN A 98 -11.74 0.25 13.05
C ASN A 98 -10.44 1.02 13.28
N SER A 99 -9.77 1.41 12.18
CA SER A 99 -8.83 2.52 12.25
C SER A 99 -9.57 3.78 12.73
N CYS A 100 -8.88 4.59 13.56
CA CYS A 100 -9.43 5.86 14.06
C CYS A 100 -9.75 6.84 12.92
N SER A 101 -9.02 6.73 11.80
CA SER A 101 -9.30 7.43 10.55
C SER A 101 -9.11 6.47 9.36
N LEU A 102 -9.82 6.70 8.26
CA LEU A 102 -9.68 5.92 7.03
C LEU A 102 -8.53 6.40 6.13
N GLY A 103 -7.75 7.41 6.53
CA GLY A 103 -6.74 8.03 5.67
C GLY A 103 -7.29 8.91 4.53
N VAL A 104 -8.62 8.97 4.34
CA VAL A 104 -9.27 9.70 3.22
C VAL A 104 -8.83 11.16 3.11
N THR A 105 -8.78 11.90 4.22
CA THR A 105 -8.35 13.31 4.20
C THR A 105 -6.90 13.48 3.78
N GLN A 106 -6.01 12.59 4.23
CA GLN A 106 -4.61 12.57 3.84
C GLN A 106 -4.47 12.23 2.36
N THR A 107 -5.23 11.25 1.88
CA THR A 107 -5.27 10.90 0.45
C THR A 107 -5.74 12.07 -0.40
N TYR A 108 -6.76 12.83 0.00
CA TYR A 108 -7.15 14.07 -0.68
C TYR A 108 -6.03 15.11 -0.69
N GLY A 109 -5.30 15.24 0.42
CA GLY A 109 -4.10 16.07 0.47
C GLY A 109 -3.08 15.74 -0.62
N LEU A 110 -2.80 14.44 -0.83
CA LEU A 110 -1.92 13.98 -1.92
C LEU A 110 -2.49 14.30 -3.32
N ILE A 111 -3.81 14.23 -3.48
CA ILE A 111 -4.47 14.60 -4.75
C ILE A 111 -4.30 16.11 -5.01
N ASP A 112 -4.58 16.93 -3.99
CA ASP A 112 -4.55 18.39 -4.05
C ASP A 112 -3.12 18.93 -4.21
N ASP A 113 -2.14 18.24 -3.62
CA ASP A 113 -0.72 18.47 -3.85
C ASP A 113 -0.31 18.11 -5.28
N GLY A 114 -1.13 17.37 -6.04
CA GLY A 114 -0.88 17.09 -7.45
C GLY A 114 0.17 16.00 -7.69
N PHE A 115 0.26 15.00 -6.80
CA PHE A 115 1.05 13.80 -7.07
C PHE A 115 0.50 13.05 -8.30
N PRO A 116 1.34 12.52 -9.21
CA PRO A 116 0.88 11.87 -10.45
C PRO A 116 0.01 10.65 -10.21
N LEU A 117 0.40 9.81 -9.25
CA LEU A 117 -0.34 8.62 -8.84
C LEU A 117 -0.53 8.66 -7.32
N VAL A 118 -1.76 8.41 -6.88
CA VAL A 118 -2.13 8.43 -5.46
C VAL A 118 -2.74 7.09 -5.08
N GLY A 119 -2.30 6.53 -3.96
CA GLY A 119 -2.87 5.31 -3.40
C GLY A 119 -3.18 5.41 -1.91
N LEU A 120 -4.11 4.58 -1.48
CA LEU A 120 -4.44 4.33 -0.08
C LEU A 120 -4.27 2.83 0.21
N LEU A 121 -3.36 2.50 1.13
CA LEU A 121 -3.06 1.14 1.55
C LEU A 121 -3.51 0.93 2.99
N HIS A 122 -4.47 0.04 3.23
CA HIS A 122 -4.79 -0.43 4.58
C HIS A 122 -4.09 -1.77 4.86
N VAL A 123 -3.41 -1.85 5.99
CA VAL A 123 -2.72 -3.07 6.45
C VAL A 123 -3.37 -3.55 7.74
N CYS A 124 -4.10 -4.66 7.66
CA CYS A 124 -4.77 -5.29 8.79
C CYS A 124 -3.80 -6.21 9.53
N MET A 125 -3.39 -5.82 10.73
CA MET A 125 -2.53 -6.57 11.63
C MET A 125 -3.31 -6.99 12.86
N ASN A 126 -4.04 -8.09 12.71
CA ASN A 126 -4.90 -8.63 13.75
C ASN A 126 -4.05 -9.40 14.75
N GLU A 127 -4.48 -9.43 16.01
CA GLU A 127 -4.02 -10.50 16.90
C GLU A 127 -4.63 -11.84 16.44
N PRO A 128 -3.95 -12.99 16.66
CA PRO A 128 -4.50 -14.30 16.32
C PRO A 128 -5.88 -14.49 16.95
N ILE A 129 -6.81 -15.10 16.21
CA ILE A 129 -8.12 -15.41 16.80
C ILE A 129 -7.96 -16.41 17.94
N LEU A 130 -8.79 -16.28 18.98
CA LEU A 130 -8.81 -17.26 20.06
C LEU A 130 -9.23 -18.64 19.53
N PRO A 131 -8.79 -19.75 20.17
CA PRO A 131 -9.09 -21.11 19.70
C PRO A 131 -10.58 -21.36 19.45
N GLU A 132 -11.46 -20.76 20.23
CA GLU A 132 -12.92 -20.91 20.10
C GLU A 132 -13.49 -20.25 18.83
N GLY A 133 -12.74 -19.32 18.23
CA GLY A 133 -13.10 -18.65 16.97
C GLY A 133 -12.46 -19.27 15.73
N LEU A 134 -11.63 -20.30 15.88
CA LEU A 134 -11.08 -21.05 14.75
C LEU A 134 -12.20 -21.81 14.04
N GLN A 135 -12.13 -21.85 12.72
CA GLN A 135 -13.10 -22.59 11.91
C GLN A 135 -12.49 -23.87 11.38
N THR A 136 -13.23 -24.97 11.54
CA THR A 136 -12.90 -26.25 10.92
C THR A 136 -13.61 -26.35 9.58
N LEU A 137 -12.86 -26.53 8.50
CA LEU A 137 -13.39 -26.72 7.16
C LEU A 137 -12.99 -28.10 6.62
N PRO A 138 -13.89 -28.78 5.88
CA PRO A 138 -13.51 -29.95 5.11
C PRO A 138 -12.68 -29.53 3.89
N LEU A 139 -11.46 -30.05 3.79
CA LEU A 139 -10.62 -29.97 2.62
C LEU A 139 -10.69 -31.30 1.87
N HIS A 140 -11.14 -31.25 0.62
CA HIS A 140 -11.11 -32.37 -0.29
C HIS A 140 -9.78 -32.40 -1.03
N ASP A 141 -9.01 -33.47 -0.88
CA ASP A 141 -7.80 -33.71 -1.64
C ASP A 141 -7.76 -35.15 -2.20
N GLU A 142 -6.66 -35.51 -2.87
CA GLU A 142 -6.48 -36.81 -3.51
C GLU A 142 -6.58 -38.02 -2.54
N LEU A 143 -6.43 -37.79 -1.23
CA LEU A 143 -6.48 -38.80 -0.18
C LEU A 143 -7.84 -38.89 0.53
N GLY A 144 -8.79 -38.01 0.19
CA GLY A 144 -10.14 -37.99 0.75
C GLY A 144 -10.52 -36.64 1.36
N ILE A 145 -11.42 -36.67 2.35
CA ILE A 145 -11.82 -35.47 3.11
C ILE A 145 -10.98 -35.41 4.37
N ARG A 146 -10.20 -34.34 4.54
CA ARG A 146 -9.54 -34.02 5.81
C ARG A 146 -10.05 -32.71 6.38
N GLU A 147 -10.07 -32.60 7.70
CA GLU A 147 -10.41 -31.36 8.37
C GLU A 147 -9.18 -30.45 8.46
N ILE A 148 -9.34 -29.19 8.11
CA ILE A 148 -8.35 -28.14 8.33
C ILE A 148 -8.91 -27.10 9.29
N VAL A 149 -8.06 -26.59 10.18
CA VAL A 149 -8.41 -25.53 11.12
C VAL A 149 -7.82 -24.22 10.59
N ILE A 150 -8.67 -23.22 10.38
CA ILE A 150 -8.25 -21.94 9.79
C ILE A 150 -8.63 -20.76 10.68
N ASP A 151 -7.73 -19.78 10.72
CA ASP A 151 -8.01 -18.44 11.24
C ASP A 151 -8.57 -17.57 10.10
N THR A 152 -9.87 -17.28 10.16
CA THR A 152 -10.57 -16.43 9.19
C THR A 152 -10.49 -14.95 9.50
N PHE A 153 -9.99 -14.57 10.68
CA PHE A 153 -9.99 -13.19 11.16
C PHE A 153 -9.19 -12.22 10.26
N PRO A 154 -8.00 -12.59 9.74
CA PRO A 154 -7.28 -11.78 8.76
C PRO A 154 -8.15 -11.38 7.57
N LEU A 155 -8.80 -12.35 6.93
CA LEU A 155 -9.64 -12.12 5.76
C LEU A 155 -10.90 -11.32 6.10
N TYR A 156 -11.54 -11.62 7.23
CA TYR A 156 -12.68 -10.85 7.72
C TYR A 156 -12.35 -9.37 7.89
N SER A 157 -11.18 -9.06 8.47
CA SER A 157 -10.75 -7.68 8.68
C SER A 157 -10.47 -6.95 7.36
N VAL A 158 -9.87 -7.63 6.38
CA VAL A 158 -9.67 -7.10 5.02
C VAL A 158 -11.00 -6.72 4.38
N ASN A 159 -11.97 -7.63 4.40
CA ASN A 159 -13.29 -7.40 3.81
C ASN A 159 -14.02 -6.23 4.47
N LEU A 160 -13.97 -6.15 5.81
CA LEU A 160 -14.57 -5.03 6.55
C LEU A 160 -13.93 -3.68 6.17
N GLN A 161 -12.60 -3.62 6.01
CA GLN A 161 -11.96 -2.35 5.63
C GLN A 161 -12.30 -1.96 4.19
N TYR A 162 -12.34 -2.90 3.25
CA TYR A 162 -12.82 -2.61 1.90
C TYR A 162 -14.23 -2.04 1.91
N GLN A 163 -15.17 -2.68 2.61
CA GLN A 163 -16.56 -2.19 2.72
C GLN A 163 -16.67 -0.77 3.30
N ARG A 164 -15.69 -0.32 4.10
CA ARG A 164 -15.66 1.05 4.64
C ARG A 164 -15.06 2.03 3.65
N ILE A 165 -13.93 1.69 3.05
CA ILE A 165 -13.26 2.56 2.08
C ILE A 165 -14.17 2.77 0.86
N LEU A 166 -14.86 1.73 0.40
CA LEU A 166 -15.81 1.81 -0.73
C LEU A 166 -17.05 2.66 -0.43
N LYS A 167 -17.32 3.00 0.83
CA LYS A 167 -18.36 3.96 1.23
C LYS A 167 -17.84 5.39 1.34
N SER A 168 -16.52 5.60 1.19
CA SER A 168 -15.96 6.95 1.10
C SER A 168 -16.21 7.56 -0.28
N ASP A 169 -15.96 8.85 -0.39
CA ASP A 169 -16.05 9.65 -1.61
C ASP A 169 -14.74 9.66 -2.43
N LEU A 170 -13.78 8.79 -2.10
CA LEU A 170 -12.50 8.72 -2.80
C LEU A 170 -12.69 8.59 -4.32
N PRO A 171 -12.04 9.45 -5.13
CA PRO A 171 -12.16 9.40 -6.58
C PRO A 171 -11.62 8.10 -7.16
N LYS A 172 -12.16 7.67 -8.31
CA LYS A 172 -11.75 6.44 -9.00
C LYS A 172 -10.30 6.42 -9.50
N TYR A 173 -9.64 7.58 -9.56
CA TYR A 173 -8.21 7.63 -9.90
C TYR A 173 -7.30 7.31 -8.71
N VAL A 174 -7.84 7.22 -7.49
CA VAL A 174 -7.10 6.76 -6.31
C VAL A 174 -7.05 5.24 -6.32
N GLY A 175 -5.84 4.69 -6.24
CA GLY A 175 -5.64 3.28 -6.02
C GLY A 175 -5.97 2.87 -4.59
N VAL A 176 -6.78 1.82 -4.39
CA VAL A 176 -7.12 1.34 -3.05
C VAL A 176 -6.74 -0.12 -2.89
N LYS A 177 -5.95 -0.43 -1.86
CA LYS A 177 -5.60 -1.80 -1.51
C LYS A 177 -5.74 -2.03 -0.02
N VAL A 178 -6.30 -3.19 0.33
CA VAL A 178 -6.33 -3.67 1.70
C VAL A 178 -5.69 -5.05 1.72
N ILE A 179 -4.72 -5.22 2.60
CA ILE A 179 -4.08 -6.52 2.88
C ILE A 179 -4.18 -6.82 4.37
N SER A 180 -4.09 -8.09 4.73
CA SER A 180 -3.74 -8.47 6.09
C SER A 180 -2.29 -8.93 6.15
N LEU A 181 -1.62 -8.63 7.26
CA LEU A 181 -0.29 -9.10 7.56
C LEU A 181 -0.31 -9.83 8.92
N SER A 182 -0.11 -11.14 8.86
CA SER A 182 -0.03 -12.03 10.03
C SER A 182 1.38 -12.56 10.17
N PHE A 183 1.84 -12.76 11.40
CA PHE A 183 3.19 -13.25 11.70
C PHE A 183 3.09 -14.58 12.45
N SER A 184 3.64 -15.65 11.86
CA SER A 184 3.84 -16.93 12.57
C SER A 184 5.13 -16.88 13.41
N SER A 185 6.11 -16.10 12.97
CA SER A 185 7.34 -15.78 13.69
C SER A 185 7.85 -14.39 13.27
N PRO A 186 8.89 -13.83 13.92
CA PRO A 186 9.50 -12.58 13.46
C PRO A 186 10.03 -12.62 12.02
N TYR A 187 10.27 -13.81 11.47
CA TYR A 187 10.87 -14.02 10.15
C TYR A 187 9.86 -14.48 9.09
N GLU A 188 8.69 -14.93 9.52
CA GLU A 188 7.65 -15.49 8.68
C GLU A 188 6.38 -14.66 8.78
N SER A 189 5.99 -14.08 7.65
CA SER A 189 4.75 -13.34 7.51
C SER A 189 3.90 -13.96 6.41
N VAL A 190 2.60 -14.07 6.67
CA VAL A 190 1.59 -14.43 5.67
C VAL A 190 0.77 -13.19 5.37
N SER A 191 0.60 -12.88 4.08
CA SER A 191 -0.31 -11.84 3.63
C SER A 191 -1.60 -12.46 3.09
N TYR A 192 -2.73 -11.88 3.49
CA TYR A 192 -4.03 -12.25 2.96
C TYR A 192 -4.59 -11.10 2.13
N ARG A 193 -5.19 -11.43 0.99
CA ARG A 193 -5.94 -10.50 0.15
C ARG A 193 -7.31 -11.07 -0.18
N SER A 194 -8.27 -10.20 -0.41
CA SER A 194 -9.61 -10.59 -0.84
C SER A 194 -9.77 -10.37 -2.33
N SER A 195 -10.06 -11.45 -3.07
CA SER A 195 -10.36 -11.38 -4.51
C SER A 195 -11.74 -10.76 -4.79
N GLU A 196 -12.62 -10.68 -3.78
CA GLU A 196 -13.96 -10.09 -3.90
C GLU A 196 -13.90 -8.62 -4.36
N PHE A 197 -12.80 -7.92 -4.08
CA PHE A 197 -12.66 -6.49 -4.34
C PHE A 197 -11.67 -6.17 -5.47
N ASP A 198 -11.22 -7.17 -6.25
CA ASP A 198 -10.19 -6.96 -7.29
C ASP A 198 -10.60 -5.92 -8.33
N HIS A 199 -11.90 -5.78 -8.63
CA HIS A 199 -12.41 -4.76 -9.56
C HIS A 199 -12.39 -3.32 -9.02
N TYR A 200 -12.15 -3.11 -7.73
CA TYR A 200 -12.06 -1.80 -7.09
C TYR A 200 -10.62 -1.34 -6.83
N GLN A 201 -9.63 -2.16 -7.17
CA GLN A 201 -8.23 -1.92 -6.80
C GLN A 201 -7.48 -0.95 -7.72
N TYR A 202 -8.13 -0.43 -8.77
CA TYR A 202 -7.43 0.26 -9.84
C TYR A 202 -7.49 1.78 -9.71
N GLY A 203 -6.35 2.38 -9.37
CA GLY A 203 -6.09 3.81 -9.61
C GLY A 203 -5.73 4.11 -11.07
N TYR A 204 -5.60 5.39 -11.39
CA TYR A 204 -4.98 5.89 -12.62
C TYR A 204 -4.38 7.28 -12.36
N PHE A 205 -3.85 7.93 -13.39
CA PHE A 205 -3.24 9.25 -13.24
C PHE A 205 -4.21 10.26 -12.63
N ASN A 206 -3.72 10.98 -11.63
CA ASN A 206 -4.40 12.09 -11.02
C ASN A 206 -4.61 13.19 -12.08
N PRO A 207 -5.86 13.58 -12.40
CA PRO A 207 -6.13 14.64 -13.37
C PRO A 207 -5.66 16.02 -12.92
N TYR A 208 -5.29 16.17 -11.65
CA TYR A 208 -4.80 17.41 -11.03
C TYR A 208 -3.29 17.38 -10.78
N GLU A 209 -2.53 16.55 -11.50
CA GLU A 209 -1.07 16.50 -11.37
C GLU A 209 -0.43 17.89 -11.58
N ARG A 210 0.62 18.18 -10.80
CA ARG A 210 1.32 19.47 -10.83
C ARG A 210 2.80 19.29 -11.14
N SER A 211 3.29 20.10 -12.08
CA SER A 211 4.71 20.08 -12.46
C SER A 211 5.61 20.52 -11.30
N GLU A 212 5.12 21.41 -10.44
CA GLU A 212 5.79 21.87 -9.23
C GLU A 212 6.10 20.71 -8.28
N THR A 213 5.12 19.83 -8.06
CA THR A 213 5.24 18.66 -7.19
C THR A 213 6.21 17.65 -7.77
N ILE A 214 6.14 17.38 -9.09
CA ILE A 214 7.09 16.52 -9.80
C ILE A 214 8.52 17.08 -9.69
N ASN A 215 8.70 18.39 -9.83
CA ASN A 215 10.00 19.05 -9.68
C ASN A 215 10.49 19.03 -8.23
N GLY A 216 9.61 19.19 -7.24
CA GLY A 216 9.91 19.05 -5.82
C GLY A 216 10.45 17.66 -5.49
N ILE A 217 9.78 16.61 -5.99
CA ILE A 217 10.23 15.22 -5.87
C ILE A 217 11.60 15.02 -6.53
N ARG A 218 11.79 15.54 -7.74
CA ARG A 218 13.07 15.45 -8.46
C ARG A 218 14.20 16.09 -7.67
N ASN A 219 13.99 17.31 -7.16
CA ASN A 219 14.98 18.05 -6.40
C ASN A 219 15.33 17.33 -5.09
N HIS A 220 14.31 16.82 -4.38
CA HIS A 220 14.51 16.02 -3.19
C HIS A 220 15.31 14.74 -3.48
N PHE A 221 14.98 14.01 -4.55
CA PHE A 221 15.68 12.80 -4.97
C PHE A 221 17.15 13.05 -5.30
N ILE A 222 17.45 14.13 -6.03
CA ILE A 222 18.84 14.49 -6.39
C ILE A 222 19.64 14.84 -5.13
N ALA A 223 19.06 15.59 -4.20
CA ALA A 223 19.74 16.03 -2.99
C ALA A 223 19.87 14.95 -1.91
N ASN A 224 18.96 13.96 -1.88
CA ASN A 224 18.84 12.99 -0.79
C ASN A 224 18.69 11.56 -1.33
N ARG A 225 19.49 11.20 -2.34
CA ARG A 225 19.40 9.89 -3.01
C ARG A 225 19.53 8.72 -2.03
N ASP A 226 20.31 8.91 -0.98
CA ASP A 226 20.61 7.92 0.06
C ASP A 226 19.37 7.57 0.90
N CYS A 227 18.34 8.42 0.92
CA CYS A 227 17.06 8.17 1.58
C CYS A 227 16.16 7.22 0.78
N TYR A 228 16.52 6.88 -0.45
CA TYR A 228 15.73 6.01 -1.32
C TYR A 228 16.33 4.60 -1.37
N VAL A 229 15.56 3.62 -0.94
CA VAL A 229 15.87 2.20 -1.15
C VAL A 229 15.63 1.87 -2.63
N ARG A 230 16.66 1.38 -3.31
CA ARG A 230 16.53 0.89 -4.69
C ARG A 230 16.13 -0.59 -4.70
N LYS A 231 15.00 -0.90 -5.33
CA LYS A 231 14.58 -2.27 -5.66
C LYS A 231 14.78 -2.53 -7.15
N VAL A 232 15.44 -3.62 -7.50
CA VAL A 232 15.69 -4.02 -8.90
C VAL A 232 14.81 -5.23 -9.20
N SER A 233 14.20 -5.25 -10.39
CA SER A 233 13.47 -6.41 -10.89
C SER A 233 14.41 -7.60 -10.96
N ARG A 234 14.03 -8.69 -10.30
CA ARG A 234 14.67 -9.99 -10.51
C ARG A 234 14.05 -10.69 -11.71
#